data_AF-A0A8J3SS77-F1
#
_entry.id   AF-A0A8J3SS77-F1
#
_cell.length_a   1.000
_cell.length_b   1.000
_cell.length_c   1.000
_cell.angle_alpha   90.00
_cell.angle_beta   90.00
_cell.angle_gamma   90.00
#
_symmetry.space_group_name_H-M   'P 1'
#
loop_
_entity.id
_entity.type
_entity.pdbx_description
1 polymer ?
#
loop_
_entity_poly.entity_id
_entity_poly.type
_entity_poly.pdbx_seq_one_letter_code
_entity_poly.pdbx_strand_id
1 'polypeptide(L)'
;MEPLLATSALFLRVPDGVFPQWRVRLLVSGSGFLDIGTNLRAKVGDQEVEAVMVDSGGAGFTGFLPAEPPEGARLSVGYGRPLVATGVTYHGPLHDPIPLVEEGPVA
;
A
#
# COMPACT_ATOMS: atom_id res chain seq x y z
N MET A 1 -4.02 2.13 23.48
CA MET A 1 -3.50 2.09 22.11
C MET A 1 -4.02 3.30 21.39
N GLU A 2 -3.14 4.08 20.78
CA GLU A 2 -3.57 5.18 19.90
C GLU A 2 -4.32 4.60 18.69
N PRO A 3 -5.29 5.33 18.13
CA PRO A 3 -6.02 4.87 16.96
C PRO A 3 -5.09 4.81 15.73
N LEU A 4 -5.29 3.79 14.89
CA LEU A 4 -4.68 3.74 13.56
C LEU A 4 -5.21 4.92 12.74
N LEU A 5 -4.31 5.82 12.35
CA LEU A 5 -4.66 6.98 11.54
C LEU A 5 -3.84 6.94 10.26
N ALA A 6 -4.47 6.57 9.14
CA ALA A 6 -3.89 6.80 7.82
C ALA A 6 -4.28 8.20 7.35
N THR A 7 -3.29 9.06 7.09
CA THR A 7 -3.50 10.45 6.67
C THR A 7 -3.35 10.63 5.17
N SER A 8 -2.50 9.82 4.54
CA SER A 8 -2.27 9.86 3.10
C SER A 8 -1.79 8.51 2.58
N ALA A 9 -1.96 8.29 1.27
CA ALA A 9 -1.33 7.17 0.58
C ALA A 9 -0.86 7.61 -0.81
N LEU A 10 0.29 7.08 -1.22
CA LEU A 10 0.78 7.15 -2.58
C LEU A 10 0.57 5.79 -3.23
N PHE A 11 -0.08 5.76 -4.39
CA PHE A 11 -0.28 4.56 -5.20
C PHE A 11 0.65 4.63 -6.40
N LEU A 12 1.48 3.61 -6.57
CA LEU A 12 2.46 3.50 -7.66
C LEU A 12 2.15 2.28 -8.50
N ARG A 13 2.21 2.44 -9.82
CA ARG A 13 2.08 1.32 -10.76
C ARG A 13 3.31 0.41 -10.61
N VAL A 14 3.07 -0.87 -10.39
CA VAL A 14 4.13 -1.88 -10.47
C VAL A 14 4.43 -2.14 -11.95
N PRO A 15 5.69 -2.00 -12.40
CA PRO A 15 6.05 -2.29 -13.79
C PRO A 15 5.74 -3.74 -14.17
N ASP A 16 5.25 -3.94 -15.38
CA ASP A 16 4.97 -5.28 -15.90
C ASP A 16 6.24 -6.14 -15.93
N GLY A 17 6.09 -7.41 -15.57
CA GLY A 17 7.18 -8.38 -15.59
C GLY A 17 8.09 -8.42 -14.34
N VAL A 18 8.02 -7.43 -13.45
CA VAL A 18 8.82 -7.43 -12.20
C VAL A 18 8.17 -8.32 -11.14
N PHE A 19 6.90 -8.05 -10.83
CA PHE A 19 6.10 -8.85 -9.90
C PHE A 19 4.73 -9.14 -10.53
N PRO A 20 4.58 -10.24 -11.28
CA PRO A 20 3.40 -10.46 -12.13
C PRO A 20 2.08 -10.57 -11.35
N GLN A 21 2.15 -10.87 -10.06
CA GLN A 21 1.00 -10.94 -9.17
C GLN A 21 0.49 -9.58 -8.67
N TRP A 22 1.25 -8.49 -8.82
CA TRP A 22 0.90 -7.17 -8.28
C TRP A 22 0.85 -6.11 -9.37
N ARG A 23 -0.09 -5.17 -9.23
CA ARG A 23 -0.29 -4.06 -10.18
C ARG A 23 -0.10 -2.70 -9.54
N VAL A 24 -0.34 -2.60 -8.24
CA VAL A 24 -0.20 -1.35 -7.50
C VAL A 24 0.58 -1.60 -6.22
N ARG A 25 1.59 -0.77 -5.97
CA ARG A 25 2.22 -0.62 -4.67
C ARG A 25 1.59 0.58 -3.98
N LEU A 26 1.27 0.46 -2.69
CA LEU A 26 0.82 1.57 -1.87
C LEU A 26 1.83 1.87 -0.77
N LEU A 27 2.07 3.16 -0.58
CA LEU A 27 2.89 3.73 0.50
C LEU A 27 1.96 4.58 1.35
N VAL A 28 1.61 4.10 2.53
CA VAL A 28 0.66 4.77 3.43
C VAL A 28 1.45 5.48 4.52
N SER A 29 1.10 6.75 4.76
CA SER A 29 1.64 7.54 5.86
C SER A 29 0.57 7.84 6.88
N GLY A 30 0.98 7.95 8.14
CA GLY A 30 0.08 8.20 9.26
C GLY A 30 0.73 7.91 10.60
N SER A 31 -0.08 7.47 11.57
CA SER A 31 0.38 7.18 12.93
C SER A 31 -0.35 5.99 13.56
N GLY A 32 0.27 5.44 14.61
CA GLY A 32 -0.29 4.34 15.40
C GLY A 32 -0.05 2.95 14.81
N PHE A 33 0.65 2.85 13.69
CA PHE A 33 1.04 1.56 13.11
C PHE A 33 2.15 0.95 13.95
N LEU A 34 1.87 -0.14 14.63
CA LEU A 34 2.81 -0.85 15.49
C LEU A 34 3.20 -2.19 14.88
N ASP A 35 4.49 -2.50 14.88
CA ASP A 35 5.00 -3.84 14.57
C ASP A 35 5.00 -4.70 15.84
N ILE A 36 3.80 -5.12 16.26
CA ILE A 36 3.56 -5.79 17.57
C ILE A 36 3.17 -7.26 17.43
N GLY A 37 3.68 -7.95 16.41
CA GLY A 37 3.44 -9.39 16.17
C GLY A 37 2.00 -9.75 15.77
N THR A 38 1.07 -8.78 15.80
CA THR A 38 -0.25 -8.91 15.18
C THR A 38 -0.17 -8.32 13.78
N ASN A 39 -0.55 -9.09 12.77
CA ASN A 39 -0.44 -8.64 11.39
C ASN A 39 -1.42 -7.50 11.12
N LEU A 40 -0.88 -6.33 10.77
CA LEU A 40 -1.66 -5.25 10.20
C LEU A 40 -2.36 -5.76 8.94
N ARG A 41 -3.66 -5.50 8.82
CA ARG A 41 -4.46 -5.76 7.64
C ARG A 41 -4.92 -4.45 7.04
N ALA A 42 -4.99 -4.41 5.72
CA ALA A 42 -5.53 -3.27 5.00
C ALA A 42 -6.35 -3.71 3.78
N LYS A 43 -7.27 -2.86 3.37
CA LYS A 43 -8.07 -3.00 2.15
C LYS A 43 -8.19 -1.70 1.40
N VAL A 44 -8.28 -1.75 0.07
CA VAL A 44 -8.69 -0.61 -0.76
C VAL A 44 -9.94 -1.00 -1.54
N GLY A 45 -11.09 -0.45 -1.14
CA GLY A 45 -12.38 -0.99 -1.55
C GLY A 45 -12.54 -2.43 -1.05
N ASP A 46 -12.80 -3.36 -1.97
CA ASP A 46 -12.96 -4.79 -1.63
C ASP A 46 -11.66 -5.59 -1.68
N GLN A 47 -10.57 -5.02 -2.22
CA GLN A 47 -9.29 -5.70 -2.40
C GLN A 47 -8.47 -5.70 -1.10
N GLU A 48 -7.97 -6.87 -0.70
CA GLU A 48 -7.01 -6.98 0.41
C GLU A 48 -5.63 -6.51 -0.05
N VAL A 49 -4.95 -5.78 0.83
CA VAL A 49 -3.55 -5.40 0.64
C VAL A 49 -2.66 -6.57 1.06
N GLU A 50 -1.77 -6.95 0.16
CA GLU A 50 -0.81 -8.04 0.33
C GLU A 50 0.57 -7.53 0.73
N ALA A 51 1.40 -8.42 1.27
CA ALA A 51 2.79 -8.17 1.65
C ALA A 51 2.96 -6.86 2.45
N VAL A 52 2.10 -6.68 3.45
CA VAL A 52 2.08 -5.50 4.32
C VAL A 52 3.35 -5.47 5.17
N MET A 53 4.08 -4.36 5.09
CA MET A 53 5.26 -4.07 5.91
C MET A 53 5.04 -2.75 6.65
N VAL A 54 5.07 -2.80 7.98
CA VAL A 54 4.90 -1.62 8.83
C VAL A 54 6.24 -0.91 9.00
N ASP A 55 6.21 0.43 8.98
CA ASP A 55 7.38 1.23 9.32
C ASP A 55 7.74 1.04 10.80
N SER A 56 9.02 0.82 11.10
CA SER A 56 9.49 0.56 12.47
C SER A 56 9.26 1.72 13.45
N GLY A 57 9.15 2.96 12.96
CA GLY A 57 8.78 4.14 13.75
C GLY A 57 7.28 4.36 13.88
N GLY A 58 6.48 3.50 13.24
CA GLY A 58 5.03 3.54 13.22
C GLY A 58 4.41 4.68 12.41
N ALA A 59 5.19 5.26 11.52
CA ALA A 59 4.79 6.37 10.66
C ALA A 59 3.95 5.93 9.45
N GLY A 60 3.70 4.63 9.28
CA GLY A 60 3.00 4.13 8.10
C GLY A 60 3.23 2.65 7.82
N PHE A 61 2.86 2.26 6.60
CA PHE A 61 3.14 0.92 6.08
C PHE A 61 3.21 0.94 4.55
N THR A 62 3.82 -0.09 3.97
CA THR A 62 3.79 -0.38 2.54
C THR A 62 3.02 -1.67 2.29
N GLY A 63 2.39 -1.79 1.12
CA GLY A 63 1.81 -3.05 0.67
C GLY A 63 1.53 -3.04 -0.83
N PHE A 64 0.89 -4.10 -1.30
CA PHE A 64 0.62 -4.32 -2.72
C PHE A 64 -0.83 -4.74 -2.97
N LEU A 65 -1.34 -4.44 -4.16
CA LEU A 65 -2.65 -4.87 -4.63
C LEU A 65 -2.49 -5.68 -5.94
N PRO A 66 -3.27 -6.76 -6.10
CA PRO A 66 -3.21 -7.60 -7.29
C PRO A 66 -3.85 -6.95 -8.53
N ALA A 67 -4.70 -5.93 -8.34
CA ALA A 67 -5.30 -5.16 -9.42
C ALA A 67 -5.47 -3.68 -9.02
N GLU A 68 -5.65 -2.82 -10.02
CA GLU A 68 -6.01 -1.42 -9.78
C GLU A 68 -7.42 -1.34 -9.14
N PRO A 69 -7.57 -0.66 -7.99
CA PRO A 69 -8.90 -0.41 -7.43
C PRO A 69 -9.78 0.47 -8.32
N PRO A 70 -11.11 0.41 -8.13
CA PRO A 70 -12.00 1.44 -8.68
C PRO A 70 -11.63 2.83 -8.18
N GLU A 71 -11.79 3.84 -9.04
CA GLU A 71 -11.62 5.24 -8.66
C GLU A 71 -12.48 5.59 -7.44
N GLY A 72 -11.89 6.27 -6.45
CA GLY A 72 -12.55 6.62 -5.19
C GLY A 72 -12.65 5.48 -4.17
N ALA A 73 -12.12 4.29 -4.44
CA ALA A 73 -12.09 3.19 -3.47
C ALA A 73 -11.34 3.61 -2.20
N ARG A 74 -11.93 3.34 -1.04
CA ARG A 74 -11.43 3.82 0.26
C ARG A 74 -10.48 2.83 0.92
N LEU A 75 -9.40 3.34 1.49
CA LEU A 75 -8.48 2.58 2.33
C LEU A 75 -9.12 2.29 3.70
N SER A 76 -9.05 1.03 4.14
CA SER A 76 -9.42 0.60 5.48
C SER A 76 -8.26 -0.15 6.13
N VAL A 77 -8.04 0.03 7.44
CA VAL A 77 -6.90 -0.56 8.17
C VAL A 77 -7.34 -1.15 9.51
N GLY A 78 -6.59 -2.12 10.03
CA GLY A 78 -6.87 -2.73 11.34
C GLY A 78 -5.91 -3.84 11.72
N TYR A 79 -5.70 -4.03 13.02
CA TYR A 79 -5.08 -5.23 13.57
C TYR A 79 -6.16 -6.29 13.78
N GLY A 80 -6.41 -7.12 12.76
CA GLY A 80 -7.48 -8.12 12.78
C GLY A 80 -8.78 -7.65 12.12
N ARG A 81 -9.93 -7.98 12.71
CA ARG A 81 -11.26 -7.56 12.24
C ARG A 81 -12.08 -6.98 13.41
N PRO A 82 -12.94 -5.98 13.15
CA PRO A 82 -13.21 -5.33 11.87
C PRO A 82 -12.12 -4.34 11.43
N LEU A 83 -12.02 -4.06 10.13
CA LEU A 83 -11.19 -2.98 9.60
C LEU A 83 -11.94 -1.65 9.68
N VAL A 84 -11.22 -0.57 9.95
CA VAL A 84 -11.79 0.78 10.04
C VAL A 84 -11.47 1.55 8.76
N ALA A 85 -12.50 2.12 8.15
CA ALA A 85 -12.35 2.96 6.96
C ALA A 85 -11.65 4.28 7.32
N THR A 86 -10.72 4.69 6.46
CA THR A 86 -9.92 5.91 6.63
C THR A 86 -10.46 7.04 5.74
N GLY A 87 -9.88 8.24 5.84
CA GLY A 87 -10.17 9.34 4.91
C GLY A 87 -9.48 9.21 3.55
N VAL A 88 -8.60 8.21 3.37
CA VAL A 88 -7.77 8.06 2.17
C VAL A 88 -8.52 7.30 1.08
N THR A 89 -8.53 7.86 -0.12
CA THR A 89 -9.16 7.29 -1.33
C THR A 89 -8.15 7.07 -2.44
N TYR A 90 -8.41 6.06 -3.26
CA TYR A 90 -7.64 5.77 -4.46
C TYR A 90 -7.99 6.75 -5.59
N HIS A 91 -6.95 7.26 -6.26
CA HIS A 91 -7.06 8.24 -7.36
C HIS A 91 -6.20 7.85 -8.57
N GLY A 92 -6.10 6.55 -8.84
CA GLY A 92 -5.19 6.01 -9.86
C GLY A 92 -3.76 5.85 -9.34
N PRO A 93 -2.94 4.99 -9.97
CA PRO A 93 -1.55 4.86 -9.64
C PRO A 93 -0.73 5.88 -10.42
N LEU A 94 0.24 6.52 -9.78
CA LEU A 94 1.27 7.25 -10.49
C LEU A 94 2.20 6.26 -11.20
N HIS A 95 2.75 6.68 -12.34
CA HIS A 95 3.92 5.99 -12.88
C HIS A 95 5.06 6.13 -11.89
N ASP A 96 5.71 5.01 -11.54
CA ASP A 96 6.95 5.08 -10.76
C ASP A 96 7.96 5.92 -11.57
N PRO A 97 8.40 7.09 -11.06
CA PRO A 97 9.29 7.97 -11.81
C PRO A 97 10.71 7.39 -11.94
N ILE A 98 10.99 6.25 -11.28
CA ILE A 98 12.29 5.59 -11.36
C ILE A 98 12.25 4.54 -12.48
N PRO A 99 12.80 4.83 -13.68
CA PRO A 99 13.11 3.76 -14.62
C PRO A 99 14.09 2.80 -13.93
N LEU A 100 13.67 1.54 -13.76
CA LEU A 100 14.60 0.44 -13.49
C LEU A 100 15.52 0.41 -14.71
N VAL A 101 16.77 0.84 -14.52
CA VAL A 101 17.80 0.96 -15.55
C VAL A 101 17.69 -0.17 -16.57
N GLU A 102 17.49 0.17 -17.83
CA GLU A 102 17.81 -0.74 -18.92
C GLU A 102 19.30 -1.06 -18.80
N GLU A 103 19.65 -2.25 -18.32
CA GLU A 103 20.97 -2.81 -18.57
C GLU A 103 21.08 -3.07 -20.08
N GLY A 104 21.45 -2.02 -20.81
CA GLY A 104 21.95 -2.15 -22.17
C GLY A 104 23.20 -3.04 -22.15
N PRO A 105 23.46 -3.81 -23.22
CA PRO A 105 24.59 -4.73 -23.24
C PRO A 105 25.88 -3.93 -23.07
N VAL A 106 26.68 -4.30 -22.08
CA VAL A 106 28.09 -3.89 -22.01
C VAL A 106 28.76 -4.49 -23.25
N ALA A 107 29.28 -3.59 -24.09
CA ALA A 107 29.94 -3.89 -25.35
C ALA A 107 31.17 -4.80 -25.19
#